data_AF-A0A7Y1MVS9-F1
#
_entry.id   AF-A0A7Y1MVS9-F1
#
_cell.length_a   1.000
_cell.length_b   1.000
_cell.length_c   1.000
_cell.angle_alpha   90.00
_cell.angle_beta   90.00
_cell.angle_gamma   90.00
#
_symmetry.space_group_name_H-M   'P 1'
#
loop_
_entity.id
_entity.type
_entity.pdbx_description
1 polymer ?
#
loop_
_entity_poly.entity_id
_entity_poly.type
_entity_poly.pdbx_seq_one_letter_code
_entity_poly.pdbx_strand_id
1 'polypeptide(L)' 'MSDWIKITDAMPEAPVDVQVYCDDTKEQFVAFHDKKRKQFTYATDSEGNRIGCLPTHWKPLGPAPTE' A
#
# COMPACT_ATOMS: atom_id res chain seq x y z
N MET A 1 -12.21 -14.01 -2.34
CA MET A 1 -11.11 -13.54 -1.47
C MET A 1 -10.18 -12.76 -2.38
N SER A 2 -9.89 -11.49 -2.09
CA SER A 2 -8.93 -10.75 -2.93
C SER A 2 -7.53 -11.28 -2.64
N ASP A 3 -6.98 -11.99 -3.61
CA ASP A 3 -5.63 -12.50 -3.56
C ASP A 3 -4.63 -11.34 -3.64
N TRP A 4 -3.45 -11.55 -3.05
CA TRP A 4 -2.35 -10.60 -3.09
C TRP A 4 -1.79 -10.48 -4.50
N ILE A 5 -1.61 -9.25 -4.97
CA ILE A 5 -1.08 -8.93 -6.30
C ILE A 5 0.39 -8.54 -6.13
N LYS A 6 1.30 -9.22 -6.83
CA LYS A 6 2.71 -8.82 -6.87
C LYS A 6 2.84 -7.48 -7.55
N ILE A 7 3.67 -6.60 -6.99
CA ILE A 7 3.96 -5.28 -7.57
C ILE A 7 4.60 -5.38 -8.95
N THR A 8 5.37 -6.44 -9.20
CA THR A 8 5.96 -6.72 -10.52
C THR A 8 4.93 -7.09 -11.57
N ASP A 9 3.77 -7.62 -11.17
CA ASP A 9 2.73 -8.10 -12.07
C ASP A 9 1.77 -6.95 -12.41
N ALA A 10 1.35 -6.20 -11.39
CA ALA A 10 0.53 -4.99 -11.56
C ALA A 10 0.69 -4.03 -10.37
N MET A 11 0.60 -2.74 -10.66
CA MET A 11 0.53 -1.65 -9.67
C MET A 11 -0.89 -1.06 -9.64
N PRO A 12 -1.33 -0.43 -8.53
CA PRO A 12 -2.64 0.21 -8.49
C PRO A 12 -2.76 1.29 -9.58
N GLU A 13 -3.85 1.25 -10.35
CA GLU A 13 -4.00 2.11 -11.54
C GLU A 13 -4.25 3.58 -11.19
N ALA A 14 -4.77 3.86 -10.00
CA ALA A 14 -5.08 5.19 -9.50
C ALA A 14 -4.32 5.47 -8.19
N PRO A 15 -4.17 6.75 -7.80
CA PRO A 15 -3.77 7.08 -6.45
C PRO A 15 -4.86 6.64 -5.46
N VAL A 16 -4.54 5.69 -4.60
CA VAL A 16 -5.53 5.03 -3.73
C VAL A 16 -4.85 4.37 -2.52
N ASP A 17 -5.59 4.27 -1.43
CA ASP A 17 -5.17 3.48 -0.27
C ASP A 17 -5.36 1.98 -0.54
N VAL A 18 -4.33 1.21 -0.24
CA VAL A 18 -4.30 -0.25 -0.43
C VAL A 18 -3.71 -0.92 0.80
N GLN A 19 -3.99 -2.21 0.98
CA GLN A 19 -3.21 -3.02 1.90
C GLN A 19 -1.94 -3.48 1.19
N VAL A 20 -0.80 -3.37 1.86
CA VAL A 20 0.51 -3.79 1.35
C VAL A 20 1.14 -4.85 2.23
N TYR A 21 2.03 -5.64 1.64
CA TYR A 21 2.85 -6.63 2.32
C TYR A 21 4.32 -6.45 1.95
N CYS A 22 5.18 -6.39 2.96
CA CYS A 22 6.64 -6.35 2.79
C CYS A 22 7.20 -7.74 3.12
N ASP A 23 7.80 -8.42 2.15
CA ASP A 23 8.25 -9.81 2.33
C ASP A 23 9.52 -9.91 3.19
N ASP A 24 10.33 -8.86 3.23
CA ASP A 24 11.54 -8.76 4.04
C ASP A 24 11.22 -8.69 5.54
N THR A 25 10.29 -7.81 5.94
CA THR A 25 9.88 -7.65 7.34
C THR A 25 8.71 -8.55 7.75
N LYS A 26 8.03 -9.16 6.78
CA LYS A 26 6.80 -9.93 6.96
C LYS A 26 5.63 -9.10 7.50
N GLU A 27 5.70 -7.78 7.38
CA GLU A 27 4.67 -6.86 7.89
C GLU A 27 3.57 -6.60 6.86
N GLN A 28 2.37 -6.32 7.37
CA GLN A 28 1.21 -5.87 6.60
C GLN A 28 0.64 -4.59 7.19
N PHE A 29 0.34 -3.63 6.33
CA PHE A 29 -0.25 -2.35 6.74
C PHE A 29 -0.99 -1.69 5.58
N VAL A 30 -1.68 -0.59 5.87
CA VAL A 30 -2.32 0.25 4.85
C VAL A 30 -1.32 1.28 4.36
N ALA A 31 -1.25 1.49 3.05
CA ALA A 31 -0.42 2.52 2.45
C ALA A 31 -1.14 3.19 1.28
N PHE A 32 -0.91 4.49 1.12
CA PHE A 32 -1.32 5.23 -0.05
C PHE A 32 -0.34 5.00 -1.20
N HIS A 33 -0.84 4.60 -2.36
CA HIS A 33 -0.06 4.50 -3.59
C HIS A 33 -0.03 5.84 -4.33
N ASP A 34 1.15 6.46 -4.44
CA ASP A 34 1.38 7.62 -5.31
C ASP A 34 1.79 7.15 -6.71
N LYS A 35 0.84 7.12 -7.64
CA LYS A 35 1.08 6.70 -9.04
C LYS A 35 2.19 7.48 -9.73
N LYS A 36 2.34 8.78 -9.45
CA LYS A 36 3.35 9.62 -10.11
C LYS A 36 4.76 9.25 -9.63
N ARG A 37 4.90 8.96 -8.34
CA ARG A 37 6.18 8.59 -7.72
C ARG A 37 6.47 7.10 -7.74
N LYS A 38 5.46 6.26 -8.04
CA LYS A 38 5.51 4.79 -7.89
C LYS A 38 5.96 4.38 -6.49
N GLN A 39 5.45 5.07 -5.48
CA GLN A 39 5.81 4.89 -4.07
C GLN A 39 4.57 4.56 -3.24
N PHE A 40 4.78 3.80 -2.18
CA PHE A 40 3.79 3.54 -1.15
C PHE A 40 4.19 4.29 0.12
N THR A 41 3.26 5.03 0.71
CA THR A 41 3.47 5.79 1.95
C THR A 41 2.44 5.35 2.98
N TYR A 42 2.90 4.95 4.17
CA TYR A 42 2.01 4.45 5.23
C TYR A 42 1.85 5.43 6.39
N ALA A 43 2.74 6.41 6.52
CA ALA A 43 2.67 7.41 7.58
C ALA A 43 3.28 8.74 7.13
N THR A 44 2.98 9.78 7.91
CA THR A 44 3.64 11.08 7.83
C THR A 44 4.20 11.38 9.22
N ASP A 45 5.45 11.82 9.30
CA ASP A 45 6.05 12.21 10.58
C ASP A 45 5.57 13.60 11.05
N SER A 46 6.06 14.05 12.20
CA SER A 46 5.72 15.37 12.77
C SER A 46 6.22 16.55 11.96
N GLU A 47 7.17 16.35 11.05
CA GLU A 47 7.75 17.39 10.19
C GLU A 47 7.06 17.43 8.81
N GLY A 48 6.11 16.52 8.55
CA GLY A 48 5.40 16.43 7.29
C GLY A 48 6.09 15.55 6.25
N ASN A 49 7.17 14.84 6.61
CA ASN A 49 7.81 13.91 5.69
C ASN A 49 6.99 12.63 5.56
N ARG A 50 6.89 12.15 4.32
CA ARG A 50 6.22 10.90 4.00
C ARG A 50 7.14 9.72 4.31
N ILE A 51 6.66 8.80 5.15
CA ILE A 51 7.35 7.56 5.47
C ILE A 51 6.89 6.48 4.49
N GLY A 52 7.80 6.09 3.60
CA GLY A 52 7.56 5.12 2.55
C GLY A 52 7.90 3.68 2.94
N CYS A 53 7.38 2.73 2.16
CA CYS A 53 7.80 1.34 2.20
C CYS A 53 8.10 0.81 0.79
N LEU A 54 8.75 -0.36 0.72
CA LEU A 54 9.01 -1.10 -0.52
C LEU A 54 8.29 -2.46 -0.46
N PRO A 55 6.96 -2.49 -0.61
CA PRO A 55 6.23 -3.72 -0.51
C PRO A 55 6.50 -4.62 -1.72
N THR A 56 6.26 -5.92 -1.55
CA THR A 56 6.33 -6.90 -2.63
C THR A 56 4.95 -7.20 -3.21
N HIS A 57 3.90 -7.05 -2.39
CA HIS A 57 2.52 -7.31 -2.78
C HIS A 57 1.58 -6.21 -2.27
N TRP A 58 0.45 -6.06 -2.96
CA TRP A 58 -0.65 -5.21 -2.54
C TRP A 58 -1.99 -5.88 -2.84
N LYS A 59 -3.06 -5.36 -2.25
CA LYS A 59 -4.45 -5.67 -2.63
C LYS A 59 -5.36 -4.49 -2.29
N PRO A 60 -6.51 -4.34 -2.98
CA PRO A 60 -7.49 -3.32 -2.61
C PRO A 60 -7.95 -3.51 -1.16
N LEU A 61 -8.26 -2.40 -0.49
CA LEU A 61 -8.90 -2.45 0.82
C LEU A 61 -10.26 -3.12 0.71
N GLY A 62 -10.64 -3.86 1.74
CA GLY A 62 -11.99 -4.39 1.88
C GLY A 62 -13.03 -3.27 2.02
N PRO A 63 -14.33 -3.60 1.90
CA PRO A 63 -15.38 -2.63 2.20
C PRO A 63 -15.23 -2.13 3.64
N ALA A 64 -15.61 -0.86 3.86
CA ALA A 64 -15.72 -0.32 5.20
C ALA A 64 -16.71 -1.16 6.03
N PRO A 65 -16.47 -1.31 7.35
CA PRO A 65 -17.43 -1.97 8.21
C PRO A 65 -18.79 -1.24 8.17
N THR A 66 -19.87 -2.02 8.16
CA THR A 66 -21.23 -1.52 8.34
C THR A 66 -21.61 -1.56 9.82
N GLU A 67 -22.41 -0.60 10.28
CA GLU A 67 -22.99 -0.61 11.65
C GLU A 67 -23.97 -1.78 11.86
#